data_AF-A0A6P7FCL6-F1
#
_entry.id   AF-A0A6P7FCL6-F1
#
_cell.length_a   1.000
_cell.length_b   1.000
_cell.length_c   1.000
_cell.angle_alpha   90.00
_cell.angle_beta   90.00
_cell.angle_gamma   90.00
#
_symmetry.space_group_name_H-M   'P 1'
#
loop_
_entity.id
_entity.type
_entity.pdbx_description
1 polymer ?
#
loop_
_entity_poly.entity_id
_entity_poly.type
_entity_poly.pdbx_seq_one_letter_code
_entity_poly.pdbx_strand_id
1 'polypeptide(L)'
;MRAYTIEEDNLILNWIIRVKGYYHLRGSALWKDMEAGKIFLEDRTWQSLKSRFIKTIQPNIYNAKYSLTTEEKHRIMQGLTQTAKSSRQVLTLGQTVQIVNDPAEY
;
A
#
# COMPACT_ATOMS: atom_id res chain seq x y z
N MET A 1 -5.84 24.08 -2.48
CA MET A 1 -6.21 22.68 -2.16
C MET A 1 -6.84 22.65 -0.78
N ARG A 2 -8.03 22.05 -0.64
CA ARG A 2 -8.70 21.86 0.64
C ARG A 2 -7.94 20.86 1.51
N ALA A 3 -7.80 21.16 2.79
CA ALA A 3 -7.25 20.23 3.77
C ALA A 3 -8.07 18.94 3.84
N TYR A 4 -7.40 17.85 4.17
CA TYR A 4 -8.03 16.56 4.46
C TYR A 4 -8.42 16.52 5.94
N THR A 5 -9.66 16.12 6.20
CA THR A 5 -10.14 15.91 7.58
C THR A 5 -9.81 14.50 8.07
N ILE A 6 -10.02 14.25 9.36
CA ILE A 6 -9.85 12.92 9.95
C ILE A 6 -10.88 11.94 9.40
N GLU A 7 -12.08 12.41 9.10
CA GLU A 7 -13.15 11.63 8.48
C GLU A 7 -12.71 11.16 7.09
N GLU A 8 -12.09 12.02 6.29
CA GLU A 8 -11.54 11.64 4.99
C GLU A 8 -10.37 10.65 5.11
N ASP A 9 -9.50 10.82 6.10
CA ASP A 9 -8.45 9.84 6.37
C ASP A 9 -9.05 8.47 6.74
N ASN A 10 -10.12 8.46 7.55
CA ASN A 10 -10.84 7.23 7.89
C ASN A 10 -11.55 6.61 6.68
N LEU A 11 -12.09 7.40 5.75
CA LEU A 11 -12.63 6.88 4.49
C LEU A 11 -11.56 6.15 3.67
N ILE A 12 -10.37 6.74 3.55
CA ILE A 12 -9.22 6.11 2.87
C ILE A 12 -8.87 4.77 3.53
N LEU A 13 -8.70 4.79 4.85
CA LEU A 13 -8.33 3.60 5.63
C LEU A 13 -9.37 2.49 5.54
N ASN A 14 -10.65 2.83 5.70
CA ASN A 14 -11.76 1.88 5.63
C ASN A 14 -11.88 1.27 4.23
N TRP A 15 -11.68 2.05 3.17
CA TRP A 15 -11.68 1.51 1.80
C TRP A 15 -10.57 0.48 1.60
N ILE A 16 -9.34 0.79 2.04
CA ILE A 16 -8.19 -0.13 1.94
C ILE A 16 -8.51 -1.48 2.59
N ILE A 17 -9.11 -1.47 3.78
CA ILE A 17 -9.50 -2.70 4.48
C ILE A 17 -10.62 -3.43 3.73
N ARG A 18 -11.67 -2.69 3.34
CA ARG A 18 -12.87 -3.24 2.69
C ARG A 18 -12.54 -3.99 1.41
N VAL A 19 -11.67 -3.45 0.57
CA VAL A 19 -11.25 -4.07 -0.70
C VAL A 19 -10.04 -5.00 -0.54
N LYS A 20 -9.57 -5.21 0.70
CA LYS A 20 -8.31 -5.92 1.02
C LYS A 20 -7.12 -5.39 0.20
N GLY A 21 -7.09 -4.09 -0.05
CA GLY A 21 -6.16 -3.40 -0.93
C GLY A 21 -4.76 -3.16 -0.35
N TYR A 22 -4.47 -3.69 0.84
CA TYR A 22 -3.21 -3.44 1.56
C TYR A 22 -1.95 -3.94 0.83
N TYR A 23 -2.09 -4.81 -0.19
CA TYR A 23 -1.00 -5.20 -1.10
C TYR A 23 -0.84 -4.30 -2.33
N HIS A 24 -1.75 -3.36 -2.57
CA HIS A 24 -1.75 -2.51 -3.77
C HIS A 24 -1.42 -1.03 -3.48
N LEU A 25 -1.01 -0.72 -2.24
CA LEU A 25 -0.76 0.66 -1.76
C LEU A 25 0.35 1.39 -2.54
N ARG A 26 1.34 0.66 -3.08
CA ARG A 26 2.42 1.26 -3.90
C ARG A 26 2.01 1.59 -5.33
N GLY A 27 1.05 0.86 -5.89
CA GLY A 27 0.58 1.04 -7.26
C GLY A 27 -0.28 2.29 -7.44
N SER A 28 -0.94 2.41 -8.58
CA SER A 28 -2.00 3.42 -8.83
C SER A 28 -3.40 2.82 -8.85
N ALA A 29 -3.54 1.50 -9.06
CA ALA A 29 -4.81 0.81 -9.25
C ALA A 29 -5.80 1.05 -8.10
N LEU A 30 -5.38 0.80 -6.85
CA LEU A 30 -6.20 1.02 -5.65
C LEU A 30 -6.70 2.47 -5.54
N TRP A 31 -5.85 3.44 -5.86
CA TRP A 31 -6.15 4.86 -5.70
C TRP A 31 -7.11 5.35 -6.78
N LYS A 32 -6.95 4.85 -8.02
CA LYS A 32 -7.87 5.13 -9.14
C LYS A 32 -9.24 4.51 -8.90
N ASP A 33 -9.26 3.29 -8.37
CA ASP A 33 -10.49 2.61 -7.96
C ASP A 33 -11.23 3.40 -6.86
N MET A 34 -10.49 3.90 -5.86
CA MET A 34 -11.04 4.75 -4.80
C MET A 34 -11.59 6.09 -5.31
N GLU A 35 -10.88 6.74 -6.24
CA GLU A 35 -11.33 7.96 -6.94
C GLU A 35 -12.62 7.69 -7.72
N ALA A 36 -12.66 6.61 -8.50
CA ALA A 36 -13.85 6.20 -9.27
C ALA A 36 -15.04 5.83 -8.37
N GLY A 37 -14.78 5.33 -7.16
CA GLY A 37 -15.79 5.00 -6.17
C GLY A 37 -16.55 6.19 -5.57
N LYS A 38 -16.11 7.43 -5.83
CA LYS A 38 -16.74 8.68 -5.38
C LYS A 38 -17.20 8.66 -3.90
N ILE A 39 -16.36 8.11 -3.02
CA ILE A 39 -16.65 8.00 -1.58
C ILE A 39 -16.46 9.29 -0.79
N PHE A 40 -15.90 10.32 -1.43
CA PHE A 40 -15.65 11.63 -0.84
C PHE A 40 -16.75 12.59 -1.27
N LEU A 41 -17.13 13.51 -0.37
CA LEU A 41 -18.12 14.56 -0.67
C LEU A 41 -17.64 15.54 -1.74
N GLU A 42 -16.32 15.66 -1.91
CA GLU A 42 -15.67 16.53 -2.88
C GLU A 42 -14.69 15.72 -3.74
N ASP A 43 -14.33 16.26 -4.92
CA ASP A 43 -13.41 15.60 -5.84
C ASP A 43 -12.01 15.47 -5.22
N ARG A 44 -11.59 14.23 -4.97
CA ARG A 44 -10.23 13.87 -4.57
C ARG A 44 -9.58 13.07 -5.67
N THR A 45 -8.48 13.59 -6.22
CA THR A 45 -7.76 12.88 -7.27
C THR A 45 -6.95 11.71 -6.69
N TRP A 46 -6.78 10.63 -7.45
CA TRP A 46 -5.99 9.48 -7.00
C TRP A 46 -4.56 9.86 -6.58
N GLN A 47 -3.94 10.86 -7.23
CA GLN A 47 -2.63 11.39 -6.85
C GLN A 47 -2.67 12.02 -5.45
N SER A 48 -3.71 12.80 -5.16
CA SER A 48 -3.87 13.47 -3.87
C SER A 48 -4.15 12.48 -2.75
N LEU A 49 -4.99 11.46 -3.00
CA LEU A 49 -5.29 10.37 -2.06
C LEU A 49 -4.03 9.59 -1.69
N LYS A 50 -3.27 9.19 -2.71
CA LYS A 50 -1.99 8.49 -2.52
C LYS A 50 -0.98 9.35 -1.75
N SER A 51 -0.85 10.62 -2.11
CA SER A 51 0.06 11.54 -1.43
C SER A 51 -0.33 11.74 0.04
N ARG A 52 -1.62 11.91 0.34
CA ARG A 52 -2.14 12.04 1.71
C ARG A 52 -1.83 10.80 2.53
N PHE A 53 -2.06 9.61 1.95
CA PHE A 53 -1.74 8.36 2.62
C PHE A 53 -0.25 8.27 2.98
N ILE A 54 0.64 8.45 2.00
CA ILE A 54 2.09 8.29 2.19
C ILE A 54 2.66 9.32 3.18
N LYS A 55 2.28 10.60 3.03
CA LYS A 55 2.90 11.70 3.79
C LYS A 55 2.31 11.90 5.18
N THR A 56 1.06 11.48 5.40
CA THR A 56 0.34 11.81 6.64
C THR A 56 -0.21 10.57 7.33
N ILE A 57 -0.98 9.73 6.63
CA ILE A 57 -1.68 8.61 7.28
C ILE A 57 -0.71 7.50 7.67
N GLN A 58 0.12 7.05 6.74
CA GLN A 58 1.09 5.96 6.94
C GLN A 58 2.02 6.20 8.15
N PRO A 59 2.75 7.34 8.26
CA PRO A 59 3.62 7.57 9.42
C PRO A 59 2.85 7.69 10.74
N ASN A 60 1.56 8.04 10.69
CA ASN A 60 0.72 8.24 11.86
C ASN A 60 -0.33 7.13 12.04
N ILE A 61 -0.18 5.96 11.42
CA ILE A 61 -1.27 4.98 11.31
C ILE A 61 -1.79 4.45 12.66
N TYR A 62 -0.95 4.51 13.69
CA TYR A 62 -1.32 4.14 15.07
C TYR A 62 -1.99 5.27 15.87
N ASN A 63 -2.26 6.43 15.26
CA ASN A 63 -2.99 7.51 15.90
C ASN A 63 -4.38 7.04 16.36
N ALA A 64 -4.77 7.44 17.57
CA ALA A 64 -6.05 7.09 18.18
C ALA A 64 -7.26 7.70 17.45
N LYS A 65 -7.07 8.74 16.65
CA LYS A 65 -8.11 9.37 15.82
C LYS A 65 -8.57 8.49 14.65
N TYR A 66 -7.77 7.48 14.27
CA TYR A 66 -8.12 6.57 13.19
C TYR A 66 -8.98 5.42 13.70
N SER A 67 -10.12 5.22 13.05
CA SER A 67 -11.19 4.30 13.46
C SER A 67 -10.85 2.81 13.29
N LEU A 68 -9.68 2.50 12.72
CA LEU A 68 -9.23 1.13 12.53
C LEU A 68 -8.82 0.46 13.84
N THR A 69 -9.11 -0.83 13.93
CA THR A 69 -8.58 -1.71 14.98
C THR A 69 -7.06 -1.87 14.86
N THR A 70 -6.41 -2.26 15.96
CA THR A 70 -4.96 -2.56 15.97
C THR A 70 -4.59 -3.61 14.92
N GLU A 71 -5.45 -4.61 14.73
CA GLU A 71 -5.25 -5.69 13.78
C GLU A 71 -5.36 -5.22 12.32
N GLU A 72 -6.32 -4.34 12.00
CA GLU A 72 -6.41 -3.71 10.67
C GLU A 72 -5.20 -2.83 10.36
N LYS A 73 -4.74 -2.06 11.35
CA LYS A 73 -3.51 -1.26 11.24
C LYS A 73 -2.30 -2.15 10.95
N HIS A 74 -2.21 -3.31 11.62
CA HIS A 74 -1.16 -4.29 11.36
C HIS A 74 -1.22 -4.84 9.93
N ARG A 75 -2.40 -5.21 9.41
CA ARG A 75 -2.55 -5.69 8.03
C ARG A 75 -2.05 -4.69 7.00
N ILE A 76 -2.37 -3.40 7.17
CA ILE A 76 -1.89 -2.33 6.28
C ILE A 76 -0.36 -2.26 6.31
N MET A 77 0.24 -2.26 7.51
CA MET A 77 1.69 -2.18 7.67
C MET A 77 2.43 -3.41 7.14
N GLN A 78 1.84 -4.60 7.31
CA GLN A 78 2.36 -5.84 6.74
C GLN A 78 2.32 -5.82 5.21
N GLY A 79 1.21 -5.36 4.61
CA GLY A 79 1.08 -5.23 3.15
C GLY A 79 2.13 -4.27 2.56
N LEU A 80 2.40 -3.16 3.24
CA LEU A 80 3.48 -2.22 2.88
C LEU A 80 4.88 -2.85 3.00
N THR A 81 5.12 -3.70 3.99
CA THR A 81 6.43 -4.32 4.18
C THR A 81 6.68 -5.45 3.17
N GLN A 82 5.68 -6.29 2.94
CA GLN A 82 5.79 -7.44 2.02
C GLN A 82 5.99 -6.98 0.57
N THR A 83 5.22 -5.99 0.13
CA THR A 83 5.33 -5.47 -1.25
C THR A 83 6.64 -4.69 -1.47
N ALA A 84 7.35 -4.28 -0.41
CA ALA A 84 8.67 -3.66 -0.49
C ALA A 84 9.76 -4.69 -0.79
N LYS A 85 9.65 -5.87 -0.17
CA LYS A 85 10.59 -6.98 -0.35
C LYS A 85 10.45 -7.58 -1.74
N SER A 86 9.23 -7.79 -2.23
CA SER A 86 8.99 -8.33 -3.58
C SER A 86 9.42 -7.39 -4.71
N SER A 87 9.32 -6.07 -4.53
CA SER A 87 9.78 -5.10 -5.55
C SER A 87 11.31 -4.95 -5.62
N ARG A 88 12.05 -5.45 -4.62
CA ARG A 88 13.52 -5.36 -4.56
C ARG A 88 14.25 -6.58 -5.11
N GLN A 89 13.54 -7.63 -5.52
CA GLN A 89 14.13 -8.88 -6.05
C GLN A 89 14.23 -8.96 -7.58
N VAL A 90 13.91 -7.89 -8.32
CA VAL A 90 13.97 -7.90 -9.79
C VAL A 90 15.00 -6.89 -10.30
N LEU A 91 16.29 -7.10 -10.02
CA LEU A 91 17.41 -6.47 -10.76
C LEU A 91 18.71 -7.27 -10.58
N THR A 92 18.80 -8.47 -11.16
CA THR A 92 20.06 -9.07 -11.63
C THR A 92 19.75 -10.18 -12.63
N LEU A 93 19.42 -9.81 -13.87
CA LEU A 93 19.40 -10.74 -15.00
C LEU A 93 20.34 -10.19 -16.06
N GLY A 94 21.60 -10.64 -16.00
CA GLY A 94 22.56 -10.34 -17.05
C GLY A 94 24.04 -10.43 -16.70
N GLN A 95 24.51 -11.46 -15.99
CA GLN A 95 25.88 -11.95 -16.15
C GLN A 95 25.90 -13.49 -16.01
N THR A 96 26.20 -14.15 -17.12
CA THR A 96 26.35 -15.60 -17.28
C THR A 96 27.45 -16.16 -16.38
N VAL A 97 27.18 -17.21 -15.60
CA VAL A 97 28.20 -18.20 -15.19
C VAL A 97 27.60 -19.62 -15.23
N GLN A 98 28.11 -20.37 -16.20
CA GLN A 98 28.24 -21.82 -16.39
C GLN A 98 27.45 -22.81 -15.48
N ILE A 99 26.73 -23.72 -16.15
CA ILE A 99 26.23 -24.97 -15.58
C ILE A 99 27.43 -25.90 -15.36
N VAL A 100 27.69 -26.29 -14.12
CA VAL A 100 28.34 -27.57 -13.80
C VAL A 100 27.32 -28.41 -13.04
N ASN A 101 26.79 -29.41 -13.72
CA ASN A 101 26.12 -30.53 -13.05
C ASN A 101 27.23 -31.45 -12.57
N ASP A 102 27.34 -31.65 -11.26
CA ASP A 102 28.02 -32.81 -10.69
C ASP A 102 27.10 -33.40 -9.60
N PRO A 103 26.55 -34.61 -9.80
CA PRO A 103 25.63 -35.22 -8.86
C PRO A 103 26.41 -35.74 -7.64
N ALA A 104 26.14 -35.17 -6.46
CA ALA A 104 26.49 -35.81 -5.21
C ALA A 104 25.51 -36.97 -4.96
N GLU A 105 25.98 -38.21 -4.97
CA GLU A 105 26.23 -38.99 -3.75
C GLU A 105 26.38 -40.51 -4.04
N TYR A 106 27.35 -41.10 -3.30
CA TYR A 106 27.67 -42.52 -3.07
C TYR A 106 28.46 -43.33 -4.12
#